data_AF-A0A962ISD7-F1
#
_entry.id   AF-A0A962ISD7-F1
#
_cell.length_a   1.000
_cell.length_b   1.000
_cell.length_c   1.000
_cell.angle_alpha   90.00
_cell.angle_beta   90.00
_cell.angle_gamma   90.00
#
_symmetry.space_group_name_H-M   'P 1'
#
loop_
_entity.id
_entity.type
_entity.pdbx_description
1 polymer ?
#
loop_
_entity_poly.entity_id
_entity_poly.type
_entity_poly.pdbx_seq_one_letter_code
_entity_poly.pdbx_strand_id
1 'polypeptide(L)'
;MQRLSELQLGGAGRTPVILQSEATECGLACLAMVAAHHGHLEDLSSLRRQFGVSQRGATLKTLMTTATGLALSPRAIRCEADELTRVTLPAVLHWQFNHFVVVTRVSRDKVTIHDPAVGKRQYRLDEVRRSFTG
;
A
#
# COMPACT_ATOMS: atom_id res chain seq x y z
N MET A 1 26.60 -9.90 -20.73
CA MET A 1 26.68 -8.46 -20.40
C MET A 1 25.24 -7.91 -20.44
N GLN A 2 24.50 -8.11 -19.34
CA GLN A 2 23.08 -7.74 -19.25
C GLN A 2 22.96 -6.22 -19.17
N ARG A 3 22.21 -5.63 -20.09
CA ARG A 3 22.01 -4.18 -20.20
C ARG A 3 21.20 -3.70 -19.00
N LEU A 4 21.84 -2.88 -18.17
CA LEU A 4 21.25 -2.16 -17.02
C LEU A 4 20.18 -1.11 -17.43
N SER A 5 19.61 -1.20 -18.63
CA SER A 5 18.68 -0.21 -19.21
C SER A 5 17.20 -0.63 -19.15
N GLU A 6 16.87 -1.79 -18.57
CA GLU A 6 15.48 -2.27 -18.45
C GLU A 6 14.84 -1.97 -17.08
N LEU A 7 15.59 -1.41 -16.12
CA LEU A 7 15.04 -0.95 -14.85
C LEU A 7 14.49 0.47 -14.97
N GLN A 8 13.37 0.64 -15.66
CA GLN A 8 12.48 1.77 -15.40
C GLN A 8 11.82 1.59 -14.02
N LEU A 9 12.59 1.80 -12.95
CA LEU A 9 12.14 1.83 -11.54
C LEU A 9 11.39 3.12 -11.17
N GLY A 10 10.69 3.74 -12.13
CA GLY A 10 10.13 5.07 -11.94
C GLY A 10 9.07 5.42 -12.97
N GLY A 11 8.10 4.52 -13.19
CA GLY A 11 6.86 4.91 -13.84
C GLY A 11 6.08 5.80 -12.88
N ALA A 12 6.17 7.12 -13.03
CA ALA A 12 5.40 8.12 -12.30
C ALA A 12 3.90 8.07 -12.65
N GLY A 13 3.27 6.91 -12.46
CA GLY A 13 1.83 6.73 -12.57
C GLY A 13 1.14 7.29 -11.33
N ARG A 14 0.01 7.97 -11.50
CA ARG A 14 -0.85 8.29 -10.35
C ARG A 14 -1.31 6.96 -9.74
N THR A 15 -0.99 6.71 -8.47
CA THR A 15 -1.58 5.60 -7.73
C THR A 15 -3.10 5.80 -7.74
N PRO A 16 -3.92 4.85 -8.23
CA PRO A 16 -5.36 4.99 -8.17
C PRO A 16 -5.85 4.88 -6.72
N VAL A 17 -7.08 5.31 -6.49
CA VAL A 17 -7.80 5.00 -5.25
C VAL A 17 -8.71 3.82 -5.57
N ILE A 18 -8.49 2.69 -4.89
CA ILE A 18 -9.34 1.51 -5.01
C ILE A 18 -10.04 1.34 -3.67
N LEU A 19 -11.37 1.40 -3.69
CA LEU A 19 -12.19 1.25 -2.50
C LEU A 19 -12.46 -0.24 -2.24
N GLN A 20 -12.40 -0.62 -0.96
CA GLN A 20 -12.76 -1.97 -0.54
C GLN A 20 -14.29 -2.15 -0.59
N SER A 21 -14.75 -3.33 -0.99
CA SER A 21 -16.17 -3.67 -0.87
C SER A 21 -16.49 -4.21 0.53
N GLU A 22 -15.52 -4.87 1.17
CA GLU A 22 -15.66 -5.43 2.51
C GLU A 22 -14.52 -4.96 3.44
N ALA A 23 -14.80 -4.86 4.75
CA ALA A 23 -13.85 -4.35 5.74
C ALA A 23 -12.55 -5.17 5.84
N THR A 24 -12.62 -6.45 5.53
CA THR A 24 -11.49 -7.40 5.60
C THR A 24 -10.52 -7.29 4.42
N GLU A 25 -10.86 -6.51 3.39
CA GLU A 25 -10.11 -6.42 2.14
C GLU A 25 -9.13 -5.26 2.07
N CYS A 26 -9.00 -4.45 3.13
CA CYS A 26 -8.14 -3.28 3.14
C CYS A 26 -6.72 -3.59 2.63
N GLY A 27 -6.14 -4.72 3.07
CA GLY A 27 -4.83 -5.17 2.61
C GLY A 27 -4.78 -5.50 1.12
N LEU A 28 -5.81 -6.19 0.60
CA LEU A 28 -5.89 -6.56 -0.81
C LEU A 28 -6.05 -5.33 -1.71
N ALA A 29 -6.90 -4.39 -1.30
CA ALA A 29 -7.07 -3.11 -1.97
C ALA A 29 -5.78 -2.27 -1.95
N CYS A 30 -5.03 -2.29 -0.85
CA CYS A 30 -3.71 -1.66 -0.79
C CYS A 30 -2.72 -2.25 -1.80
N LEU A 31 -2.65 -3.58 -1.87
CA LEU A 31 -1.79 -4.25 -2.85
C LEU A 31 -2.23 -3.96 -4.29
N ALA A 32 -3.53 -3.94 -4.57
CA ALA A 32 -4.06 -3.57 -5.87
C ALA A 32 -3.66 -2.14 -6.26
N MET A 33 -3.71 -1.18 -5.33
CA MET A 33 -3.29 0.20 -5.59
C MET A 33 -1.80 0.30 -5.91
N VAL A 34 -0.96 -0.42 -5.17
CA VAL A 34 0.50 -0.45 -5.39
C VAL A 34 0.82 -1.17 -6.71
N ALA A 35 0.19 -2.31 -6.99
CA ALA A 35 0.34 -3.03 -8.26
C ALA A 35 -0.05 -2.16 -9.46
N ALA A 36 -1.19 -1.45 -9.36
CA ALA A 36 -1.66 -0.54 -10.38
C ALA A 36 -0.69 0.63 -10.63
N HIS A 37 -0.02 1.12 -9.58
CA HIS A 37 1.02 2.14 -9.74
C HIS A 37 2.20 1.62 -10.59
N HIS A 38 2.52 0.33 -10.51
CA HIS A 38 3.55 -0.33 -11.33
C HIS A 38 3.04 -0.83 -12.69
N GLY A 39 1.81 -0.49 -13.08
CA GLY A 39 1.22 -0.90 -14.36
C GLY A 39 0.48 -2.23 -14.35
N HIS A 40 0.36 -2.88 -13.20
CA HIS A 40 -0.40 -4.12 -13.02
C HIS A 40 -1.83 -3.81 -12.56
N LEU A 41 -2.74 -3.68 -13.52
CA LEU A 41 -4.16 -3.45 -13.25
C LEU A 41 -4.88 -4.78 -13.05
N GLU A 42 -5.19 -5.10 -11.79
CA GLU A 42 -6.05 -6.23 -11.44
C GLU A 42 -7.29 -5.75 -10.69
N ASP A 43 -8.43 -6.37 -10.98
CA ASP A 43 -9.68 -6.12 -10.30
C ASP A 43 -9.70 -6.82 -8.92
N LEU A 44 -10.29 -6.17 -7.93
CA LEU A 44 -10.43 -6.71 -6.57
C LEU A 44 -11.13 -8.06 -6.55
N SER A 45 -12.12 -8.28 -7.41
CA SER A 45 -12.85 -9.55 -7.51
C SER A 45 -11.93 -10.70 -7.96
N SER A 46 -11.01 -10.43 -8.86
CA SER A 46 -10.00 -11.36 -9.37
C SER A 46 -8.98 -11.68 -8.29
N LEU A 47 -8.46 -10.65 -7.61
CA LEU A 47 -7.58 -10.80 -6.47
C LEU A 47 -8.24 -11.62 -5.34
N ARG A 48 -9.53 -11.39 -5.09
CA ARG A 48 -10.31 -12.12 -4.08
C ARG A 48 -10.42 -13.60 -4.42
N ARG A 49 -10.64 -13.94 -5.70
CA ARG A 49 -10.66 -15.34 -6.17
C ARG A 49 -9.28 -15.99 -6.06
N GLN A 50 -8.22 -15.25 -6.35
CA GLN A 50 -6.86 -15.80 -6.41
C GLN A 50 -6.23 -16.02 -5.04
N PHE A 51 -6.37 -15.06 -4.12
CA PHE A 51 -5.69 -15.09 -2.82
C PHE A 51 -6.61 -15.41 -1.65
N GLY A 52 -7.92 -15.27 -1.85
CA GLY A 52 -8.90 -15.32 -0.76
C GLY A 52 -8.77 -14.14 0.19
N VAL A 53 -9.85 -13.82 0.90
CA VAL A 53 -9.83 -12.85 1.99
C VAL A 53 -10.27 -13.58 3.25
N SER A 54 -9.42 -13.55 4.27
CA SER A 54 -9.77 -14.12 5.58
C SER A 54 -10.89 -13.28 6.21
N GLN A 55 -11.87 -13.94 6.84
CA GLN A 55 -12.89 -13.26 7.63
C GLN A 55 -12.30 -12.46 8.81
N ARG A 56 -11.06 -12.74 9.21
CA ARG A 56 -10.32 -12.00 10.24
C ARG A 56 -9.47 -10.85 9.68
N GLY A 57 -9.54 -10.58 8.38
CA GLY A 57 -8.72 -9.58 7.69
C GLY A 57 -7.33 -10.10 7.28
N ALA A 58 -6.52 -9.21 6.70
CA ALA A 58 -5.17 -9.53 6.25
C ALA A 58 -4.15 -9.45 7.40
N THR A 59 -3.32 -10.48 7.57
CA THR A 59 -2.12 -10.38 8.42
C THR A 59 -0.95 -9.88 7.60
N LEU A 60 0.09 -9.29 8.22
CA LEU A 60 1.31 -8.89 7.52
C LEU A 60 1.92 -10.05 6.72
N LYS A 61 1.92 -11.26 7.27
CA LYS A 61 2.41 -12.47 6.59
C LYS A 61 1.59 -12.77 5.34
N THR A 62 0.26 -12.75 5.44
CA THR A 62 -0.63 -12.94 4.29
C THR A 62 -0.41 -11.86 3.24
N LEU A 63 -0.28 -10.60 3.68
CA LEU A 63 -0.06 -9.46 2.80
C LEU A 63 1.25 -9.61 2.00
N MET A 64 2.33 -10.03 2.66
CA MET A 64 3.61 -10.31 1.98
C MET A 64 3.49 -11.46 0.99
N THR A 65 2.84 -12.58 1.36
CA THR A 65 2.62 -13.70 0.45
C THR A 65 1.80 -13.30 -0.78
N THR A 66 0.71 -12.54 -0.59
CA THR A 66 -0.12 -12.02 -1.67
C THR A 66 0.65 -11.05 -2.57
N ALA A 67 1.44 -10.14 -1.99
CA ALA A 67 2.28 -9.23 -2.77
C ALA A 67 3.31 -9.98 -3.63
N THR A 68 3.95 -11.02 -3.08
CA THR A 68 4.85 -11.89 -3.86
C THR A 68 4.10 -12.62 -4.98
N GLY A 69 2.87 -13.09 -4.71
CA GLY A 69 2.01 -13.69 -5.73
C GLY A 69 1.60 -12.74 -6.85
N LEU A 70 1.56 -11.43 -6.56
CA LEU A 70 1.36 -10.34 -7.53
C LEU A 70 2.65 -9.91 -8.24
N ALA A 71 3.72 -10.71 -8.16
CA ALA A 71 5.04 -10.41 -8.69
C ALA A 71 5.66 -9.10 -8.14
N LEU A 72 5.21 -8.64 -6.98
CA LEU A 72 5.87 -7.56 -6.24
C LEU A 72 6.98 -8.14 -5.36
N SER A 73 7.94 -7.30 -4.98
CA SER A 73 9.00 -7.66 -4.02
C SER A 73 8.76 -6.92 -2.69
N PRO A 74 7.84 -7.40 -1.83
CA PRO A 74 7.50 -6.71 -0.59
C PRO A 74 8.67 -6.75 0.41
N ARG A 75 8.90 -5.62 1.08
CA ARG A 75 9.81 -5.55 2.23
C ARG A 75 9.07 -4.92 3.40
N ALA A 76 8.85 -5.72 4.45
CA ALA A 76 8.35 -5.19 5.71
C ALA A 76 9.48 -4.45 6.43
N ILE A 77 9.24 -3.19 6.76
CA ILE A 77 10.12 -2.36 7.57
C ILE A 77 9.30 -1.77 8.70
N ARG A 78 9.91 -1.70 9.89
CA ARG A 78 9.40 -0.87 10.99
C ARG A 78 10.16 0.44 10.91
N CYS A 79 9.47 1.54 10.85
CA CYS A 79 10.06 2.88 10.80
C CYS A 79 9.18 3.82 11.61
N GLU A 80 9.74 4.90 12.14
CA GLU A 80 8.95 5.93 12.82
C GLU A 80 8.30 6.87 11.80
N ALA A 81 7.27 7.62 12.21
CA ALA A 81 6.57 8.53 11.30
C ALA A 81 7.50 9.57 10.63
N ASP A 82 8.59 9.95 11.30
CA ASP A 82 9.58 10.91 10.80
C ASP A 82 10.45 10.32 9.67
N GLU A 83 10.57 8.99 9.66
CA GLU A 83 11.32 8.23 8.68
C GLU A 83 10.49 7.93 7.42
N LEU A 84 9.18 8.21 7.41
CA LEU A 84 8.32 8.08 6.23
C LEU A 84 8.83 8.88 5.03
N THR A 85 9.57 9.97 5.27
CA THR A 85 10.24 10.76 4.23
C THR A 85 11.34 10.00 3.49
N ARG A 86 11.86 8.91 4.08
CA ARG A 86 12.93 8.07 3.53
C ARG A 86 12.41 6.80 2.85
N VAL A 87 11.11 6.55 2.92
CA VAL A 87 10.47 5.35 2.34
C VAL A 87 10.15 5.59 0.87
N THR A 88 10.42 4.59 0.03
CA THR A 88 10.01 4.60 -1.38
C THR A 88 8.48 4.55 -1.47
N LEU A 89 7.90 5.48 -2.23
CA LEU A 89 6.45 5.58 -2.42
C LEU A 89 6.01 5.01 -3.78
N PRO A 90 4.80 4.44 -3.90
CA PRO A 90 3.80 4.28 -2.84
C PRO A 90 4.14 3.13 -1.87
N ALA A 91 3.78 3.27 -0.60
CA ALA A 91 4.05 2.28 0.44
C ALA A 91 2.77 1.92 1.21
N VAL A 92 2.62 0.65 1.56
CA VAL A 92 1.53 0.19 2.44
C VAL A 92 1.93 0.42 3.89
N LEU A 93 1.08 1.10 4.65
CA LEU A 93 1.24 1.31 6.08
C LEU A 93 0.19 0.54 6.88
N HIS A 94 0.62 0.01 8.01
CA HIS A 94 -0.29 -0.46 9.04
C HIS A 94 -0.77 0.73 9.88
N TRP A 95 -2.09 0.82 10.07
CA TRP A 95 -2.78 1.98 10.62
C TRP A 95 -3.73 1.55 11.73
N GLN A 96 -3.64 2.19 12.90
CA GLN A 96 -4.54 1.95 14.06
C GLN A 96 -4.69 0.47 14.48
N PHE A 97 -3.66 -0.36 14.29
CA PHE A 97 -3.62 -1.80 14.67
C PHE A 97 -4.62 -2.73 13.97
N ASN A 98 -5.47 -2.22 13.07
CA ASN A 98 -6.52 -3.01 12.44
C ASN A 98 -6.78 -2.65 10.98
N HIS A 99 -6.01 -1.73 10.40
CA HIS A 99 -6.26 -1.22 9.05
C HIS A 99 -4.97 -1.08 8.24
N PHE A 100 -5.10 -1.20 6.91
CA PHE A 100 -4.01 -0.94 5.98
C PHE A 100 -4.38 0.21 5.06
N VAL A 101 -3.42 1.10 4.84
CA VAL A 101 -3.56 2.27 3.96
C VAL A 101 -2.34 2.41 3.07
N VAL A 102 -2.46 3.13 1.95
CA VAL A 102 -1.33 3.39 1.05
C VAL A 102 -0.89 4.84 1.14
N VAL A 103 0.36 5.10 1.51
CA VAL A 103 0.95 6.43 1.39
C VAL A 103 1.43 6.63 -0.03
N THR A 104 0.97 7.70 -0.66
CA THR A 104 1.32 8.03 -2.05
C THR A 104 2.19 9.28 -2.16
N ARG A 105 2.18 10.14 -1.13
CA ARG A 105 3.04 11.33 -1.07
C ARG A 105 3.35 11.70 0.38
N VAL A 106 4.62 11.94 0.65
CA VAL A 106 5.08 12.54 1.92
C VAL A 106 5.73 13.88 1.60
N SER A 107 5.37 14.91 2.34
CA SER A 107 5.95 16.25 2.32
C SER A 107 6.38 16.63 3.74
N ARG A 108 7.04 17.79 3.92
CA ARG A 108 7.55 18.21 5.24
C ARG A 108 6.49 18.23 6.34
N ASP A 109 5.26 18.63 6.00
CA ASP A 109 4.17 18.87 6.94
C ASP A 109 2.92 18.02 6.66
N LYS A 110 2.85 17.38 5.49
CA LYS A 110 1.65 16.68 4.99
C LYS A 110 1.96 15.31 4.43
N VAL A 111 1.04 14.38 4.64
CA VAL A 111 1.07 13.03 4.08
C VAL A 111 -0.24 12.79 3.34
N THR A 112 -0.14 12.34 2.09
CA THR A 112 -1.30 11.90 1.29
C THR A 112 -1.41 10.39 1.39
N ILE A 113 -2.58 9.95 1.85
CA ILE A 113 -2.93 8.56 2.10
C ILE A 113 -4.12 8.20 1.20
N HIS A 114 -4.04 7.04 0.55
CA HIS A 114 -5.17 6.40 -0.10
C HIS A 114 -5.65 5.32 0.86
N ASP A 115 -6.81 5.57 1.45
CA ASP A 115 -7.45 4.66 2.39
C ASP A 115 -8.52 3.86 1.63
N PRO A 116 -8.45 2.52 1.61
CA PRO A 116 -9.46 1.68 0.96
C PRO A 116 -10.90 1.91 1.46
N ALA A 117 -11.10 2.36 2.70
CA ALA A 117 -12.42 2.54 3.28
C ALA A 117 -13.09 3.87 2.90
N VAL A 118 -12.28 4.92 2.66
CA VAL A 118 -12.77 6.31 2.60
C VAL A 118 -12.16 7.12 1.45
N GLY A 119 -11.21 6.53 0.72
CA GLY A 119 -10.53 7.11 -0.42
C GLY A 119 -9.32 7.98 -0.08
N LYS A 120 -9.03 8.96 -0.93
CA LYS A 120 -7.86 9.84 -0.78
C LYS A 120 -8.07 10.81 0.39
N ARG A 121 -7.13 10.80 1.33
CA ARG A 121 -7.06 11.73 2.46
C ARG A 121 -5.69 12.38 2.56
N GLN A 122 -5.67 13.55 3.20
CA GLN A 122 -4.44 14.25 3.54
C GLN A 122 -4.43 14.52 5.03
N TYR A 123 -3.31 14.19 5.65
CA TYR A 123 -3.09 14.36 7.09
C TYR A 123 -1.86 15.23 7.29
N ARG A 124 -1.84 16.00 8.38
CA ARG A 124 -0.60 16.62 8.85
C ARG A 124 0.30 15.53 9.42
N LEU A 125 1.62 15.71 9.32
CA LEU A 125 2.58 14.72 9.82
C LEU A 125 2.37 14.42 11.32
N ASP A 126 1.96 15.42 12.11
CA ASP A 126 1.63 15.26 13.53
C ASP A 126 0.40 14.39 13.78
N GLU A 127 -0.57 14.37 12.86
CA GLU A 127 -1.72 13.48 12.94
C GLU A 127 -1.33 12.05 12.60
N VAL A 128 -0.47 11.88 11.58
CA VAL A 128 0.09 10.57 11.21
C VAL A 128 0.86 9.96 12.38
N ARG A 129 1.69 10.75 13.07
CA ARG A 129 2.44 10.31 14.26
C ARG A 129 1.56 9.67 15.34
N ARG A 130 0.31 10.10 15.48
CA ARG A 130 -0.63 9.58 16.50
C ARG A 130 -1.37 8.32 16.06
N SER A 131 -1.55 8.13 14.75
CA SER A 131 -2.31 7.02 14.19
C SER A 131 -1.45 5.91 13.61
N PHE A 132 -0.17 6.20 13.40
CA PHE A 132 0.83 5.28 12.88
C PHE A 132 1.31 4.33 13.97
N THR A 133 1.24 3.02 13.69
CA THR A 133 1.46 1.98 14.71
C THR A 133 2.78 1.21 14.56
N GLY A 134 3.66 1.61 13.63
CA GLY A 134 4.94 0.94 13.37
C GLY A 134 4.83 -0.18 12.35
#